data_AF-A0A5J4Q4X9-F1
#
_entry.id   AF-A0A5J4Q4X9-F1
#
_cell.length_a   1.000
_cell.length_b   1.000
_cell.length_c   1.000
_cell.angle_alpha   90.00
_cell.angle_beta   90.00
_cell.angle_gamma   90.00
#
_symmetry.space_group_name_H-M   'P 1'
#
loop_
_entity.id
_entity.type
_entity.pdbx_description
1 polymer ?
#
loop_
_entity_poly.entity_id
_entity_poly.type
_entity_poly.pdbx_seq_one_letter_code
_entity_poly.pdbx_strand_id
1 'polypeptide(L)'
;VICARVAPMQKALIVRLVQQKHTSSVTLAIGDGANDMSMLQESNIGVAIIGTEGQQAALVSDFALAKFHFLRSILYTVIWC
;
A
#
# COMPACT_ATOMS: atom_id res chain seq x y z
N VAL A 1 -14.98 -3.19 -3.36
CA VAL A 1 -15.06 -4.31 -2.39
C VAL A 1 -14.61 -3.77 -1.04
N ILE A 2 -15.29 -4.13 0.05
CA ILE A 2 -14.89 -3.75 1.42
C ILE A 2 -14.55 -5.03 2.18
N CYS A 3 -13.38 -5.08 2.80
CA CYS A 3 -12.96 -6.16 3.69
C CYS A 3 -12.84 -5.61 5.11
N ALA A 4 -13.58 -6.18 6.07
CA ALA A 4 -13.60 -5.73 7.46
C ALA A 4 -13.02 -6.80 8.39
N ARG A 5 -12.46 -6.38 9.53
CA ARG A 5 -11.87 -7.28 10.55
C ARG A 5 -10.79 -8.22 9.99
N VAL A 6 -9.92 -7.68 9.13
CA VAL A 6 -8.88 -8.44 8.42
C VAL A 6 -7.58 -8.39 9.22
N ALA A 7 -6.98 -9.55 9.49
CA ALA A 7 -5.66 -9.63 10.12
C ALA A 7 -4.56 -9.10 9.17
N PRO A 8 -3.44 -8.54 9.68
CA PRO A 8 -2.37 -8.00 8.83
C PRO A 8 -1.91 -8.95 7.71
N MET A 9 -1.71 -10.23 8.05
CA MET A 9 -1.29 -11.25 7.10
C MET A 9 -2.37 -11.57 6.04
N GLN A 10 -3.64 -11.44 6.39
CA GLN A 10 -4.75 -11.62 5.44
C GLN A 10 -4.84 -10.44 4.46
N LYS A 11 -4.45 -9.22 4.86
CA LYS A 11 -4.38 -8.08 3.93
C LYS A 11 -3.38 -8.36 2.80
N ALA A 12 -2.19 -8.87 3.13
CA ALA A 12 -1.19 -9.28 2.14
C ALA A 12 -1.71 -10.38 1.20
N LEU A 13 -2.37 -11.40 1.75
CA LEU A 13 -2.97 -12.48 0.94
C LEU A 13 -3.98 -11.95 -0.08
N ILE A 14 -4.77 -10.93 0.27
CA ILE A 14 -5.71 -10.31 -0.69
C ILE A 14 -4.96 -9.68 -1.86
N VAL A 15 -3.87 -8.95 -1.59
CA VAL A 15 -3.04 -8.34 -2.64
C VAL A 15 -2.45 -9.41 -3.56
N ARG A 16 -1.87 -10.46 -2.98
CA ARG A 16 -1.30 -11.59 -3.73
C ARG A 16 -2.34 -12.28 -4.61
N LEU A 17 -3.55 -12.50 -4.10
CA LEU A 17 -4.65 -13.10 -4.86
C LEU A 17 -5.07 -12.23 -6.05
N VAL A 18 -5.07 -10.90 -5.91
CA VAL A 18 -5.37 -9.98 -7.01
C VAL A 18 -4.29 -10.04 -8.08
N GLN A 19 -3.01 -10.02 -7.70
CA GLN A 19 -1.89 -10.14 -8.62
C GLN A 19 -1.91 -11.48 -9.39
N GLN A 20 -2.21 -12.58 -8.71
CA GLN A 20 -2.30 -13.90 -9.34
C GLN A 20 -3.44 -14.00 -10.35
N LYS A 21 -4.59 -13.37 -10.05
CA LYS A 21 -5.74 -13.33 -10.97
C LYS A 21 -5.56 -12.36 -12.13
N HIS A 22 -4.82 -11.27 -11.92
CA HIS A 22 -4.63 -10.20 -12.89
C HIS A 22 -3.13 -9.93 -13.12
N THR A 23 -2.46 -10.87 -13.77
CA THR A 23 -0.98 -10.89 -13.90
C THR A 23 -0.39 -9.68 -14.63
N SER A 24 -1.15 -9.02 -15.50
CA SER A 24 -0.71 -7.82 -16.22
C SER A 24 -1.01 -6.50 -15.48
N SER A 25 -1.66 -6.55 -14.32
CA SER A 25 -2.05 -5.36 -13.57
C SER A 25 -1.04 -5.04 -12.48
N VAL A 26 -0.77 -3.75 -12.28
CA VAL A 26 0.05 -3.24 -11.18
C VAL A 26 -0.84 -3.01 -9.97
N THR A 27 -0.46 -3.57 -8.82
CA THR A 27 -1.14 -3.36 -7.55
C THR A 27 -0.44 -2.31 -6.71
N LEU A 28 -1.22 -1.40 -6.13
CA LEU A 28 -0.75 -0.37 -5.21
C LEU A 28 -1.45 -0.54 -3.87
N ALA A 29 -0.69 -0.59 -2.78
CA ALA A 29 -1.22 -0.66 -1.42
C ALA A 29 -0.87 0.60 -0.64
N ILE A 30 -1.77 1.02 0.26
CA ILE A 30 -1.60 2.20 1.11
C ILE A 30 -1.85 1.82 2.56
N GLY A 31 -1.01 2.29 3.47
CA GLY A 31 -1.15 2.04 4.91
C GLY A 31 -0.34 3.05 5.74
N ASP A 32 -0.65 3.17 7.01
CA ASP A 32 -0.04 4.14 7.92
C ASP A 32 0.66 3.49 9.13
N GLY A 33 0.27 2.26 9.48
CA GLY A 33 0.78 1.57 10.66
C GLY A 33 1.49 0.25 10.39
N ALA A 34 2.03 -0.33 11.46
CA ALA A 34 2.67 -1.65 11.47
C ALA A 34 1.75 -2.78 10.94
N ASN A 35 0.43 -2.61 11.09
CA ASN A 35 -0.58 -3.57 10.64
C ASN A 35 -0.71 -3.67 9.12
N ASP A 36 -0.14 -2.72 8.37
CA ASP A 36 -0.19 -2.67 6.91
C ASP A 36 1.14 -3.05 6.27
N MET A 37 2.21 -3.25 7.05
CA MET A 37 3.55 -3.55 6.52
C MET A 37 3.55 -4.74 5.57
N SER A 38 2.87 -5.84 5.95
CA SER A 38 2.78 -7.05 5.12
C SER A 38 2.08 -6.78 3.79
N MET A 39 1.04 -5.94 3.81
CA MET A 39 0.27 -5.58 2.62
C MET A 39 1.07 -4.67 1.69
N LEU A 40 1.80 -3.70 2.27
CA LEU A 40 2.67 -2.79 1.54
C LEU A 40 3.80 -3.55 0.83
N GLN A 41 4.46 -4.47 1.54
CA GLN A 41 5.55 -5.27 0.99
C GLN A 41 5.11 -6.27 -0.10
N GLU A 42 3.89 -6.80 -0.01
CA GLU A 42 3.37 -7.74 -1.01
C GLU A 42 2.93 -7.01 -2.31
N SER A 43 2.57 -5.72 -2.22
CA SER A 43 2.13 -4.95 -3.38
C SER A 43 3.27 -4.59 -4.33
N ASN A 44 2.95 -4.28 -5.59
CA ASN A 44 3.98 -3.83 -6.53
C ASN A 44 4.48 -2.41 -6.22
N ILE A 45 3.60 -1.58 -5.64
CA ILE A 45 3.90 -0.23 -5.19
C ILE A 45 3.30 -0.05 -3.80
N GLY A 46 4.15 0.03 -2.78
CA GLY A 46 3.76 0.34 -1.41
C GLY A 46 3.83 1.84 -1.13
N VAL A 47 2.74 2.42 -0.62
CA VAL A 47 2.71 3.84 -0.22
C VAL A 47 2.34 3.96 1.26
N ALA A 48 3.23 4.49 2.06
CA ALA A 48 2.94 4.82 3.45
C ALA A 48 2.29 6.20 3.60
N ILE A 49 1.40 6.33 4.57
CA ILE A 49 0.98 7.62 5.10
C ILE A 49 1.66 7.82 6.44
N ILE A 50 2.42 8.91 6.55
CA ILE A 50 3.12 9.31 7.77
C ILE A 50 2.07 9.82 8.76
N GLY A 51 1.71 8.95 9.70
CA GLY A 51 0.82 9.26 10.82
C GLY A 51 1.57 9.45 12.14
N THR A 52 0.82 9.63 13.21
CA THR A 52 1.33 9.73 14.58
C THR A 52 1.54 8.37 15.25
N GLU A 53 1.01 7.28 14.69
CA GLU A 53 1.09 5.92 15.26
C GLU A 53 2.46 5.24 15.07
N GLY A 54 3.33 5.82 14.25
CA GLY A 54 4.68 5.35 14.02
C GLY A 54 5.12 5.46 12.57
N GLN A 55 6.42 5.34 12.34
CA GLN A 55 7.01 5.42 11.00
C GLN A 55 7.27 4.03 10.40
N GLN A 56 6.76 2.94 10.99
CA GLN A 56 7.10 1.59 10.53
C GLN A 56 6.60 1.32 9.11
N ALA A 57 5.39 1.79 8.76
CA ALA A 57 4.88 1.69 7.39
C ALA A 57 5.79 2.42 6.40
N ALA A 58 6.28 3.61 6.76
CA ALA A 58 7.17 4.41 5.91
C ALA A 58 8.53 3.74 5.65
N LEU A 59 9.02 2.93 6.59
CA LEU A 59 10.28 2.20 6.45
C LEU A 59 10.19 1.04 5.46
N VAL A 60 9.00 0.49 5.22
CA VAL A 60 8.80 -0.68 4.35
C VAL A 60 8.09 -0.36 3.03
N SER A 61 7.68 0.90 2.83
CA SER A 61 7.01 1.39 1.62
C SER A 61 7.99 2.00 0.63
N ASP A 62 7.64 1.99 -0.66
CA ASP A 62 8.40 2.67 -1.73
C ASP A 62 8.27 4.20 -1.64
N PHE A 63 7.10 4.70 -1.27
CA PHE A 63 6.83 6.12 -1.09
C PHE A 63 6.18 6.40 0.26
N ALA A 64 6.54 7.51 0.91
CA ALA A 64 5.90 7.95 2.15
C ALA A 64 5.31 9.35 1.99
N LEU A 65 4.03 9.52 2.36
CA LEU A 65 3.26 10.75 2.19
C LEU A 65 2.77 11.28 3.51
N ALA A 66 2.77 12.61 3.66
CA ALA A 66 2.19 13.22 4.86
C ALA A 66 0.66 13.04 4.94
N LYS A 67 -0.04 12.99 3.80
CA LYS A 67 -1.51 12.91 3.73
C LYS A 67 -1.95 12.16 2.48
N PHE A 68 -3.10 11.48 2.56
CA PHE A 68 -3.68 10.70 1.47
C PHE A 68 -3.90 11.53 0.19
N HIS A 69 -4.28 12.81 0.27
CA HIS A 69 -4.58 13.62 -0.92
C HIS A 69 -3.35 13.87 -1.83
N PHE A 70 -2.13 13.70 -1.32
CA PHE A 70 -0.91 13.80 -2.12
C PHE A 70 -0.70 12.60 -3.06
N LEU A 71 -1.42 11.49 -2.83
CA LEU A 71 -1.36 10.31 -3.69
C LEU A 71 -1.67 10.66 -5.15
N ARG A 72 -2.65 11.55 -5.37
CA ARG A 72 -3.05 11.98 -6.71
C ARG A 72 -1.88 12.60 -7.47
N SER A 73 -1.11 13.47 -6.82
CA SER A 73 0.04 14.13 -7.42
C SER A 73 1.13 13.13 -7.81
N ILE A 74 1.40 12.14 -6.96
CA ILE A 74 2.42 11.12 -7.24
C ILE A 74 1.98 10.17 -8.33
N LEU A 75 0.72 9.74 -8.35
CA LEU A 75 0.22 8.88 -9.41
C LEU A 75 0.39 9.53 -10.78
N TYR A 76 0.14 10.83 -10.90
CA TYR A 76 0.46 11.53 -12.14
C TYR A 76 1.95 11.43 -12.43
N THR A 77 2.82 11.86 -11.53
CA THR A 77 4.28 11.82 -11.76
C THR A 77 4.80 10.44 -12.16
N VAL A 78 4.34 9.38 -11.50
CA VAL A 78 4.78 7.99 -11.77
C VAL A 78 4.29 7.49 -13.13
N ILE A 79 3.10 7.90 -13.60
CA ILE A 79 2.61 7.54 -14.94
C ILE A 79 3.48 8.19 -16.04
N TRP A 80 4.14 9.32 -15.73
CA TRP A 80 5.00 10.04 -16.69
C TRP A 80 6.49 9.64 -16.61
N CYS A 81 6.87 8.74 -15.70
CA CYS A 81 8.24 8.21 -15.56
C CYS A 81 8.36 6.83 -16.20
#